data_AF-A0A3L7UIF8-F1
#
_entry.id   AF-A0A3L7UIF8-F1
#
_cell.length_a   1.000
_cell.length_b   1.000
_cell.length_c   1.000
_cell.angle_alpha   90.00
_cell.angle_beta   90.00
_cell.angle_gamma   90.00
#
_symmetry.space_group_name_H-M   'P 1'
#
loop_
_entity.id
_entity.type
_entity.pdbx_description
1 polymer ?
#
loop_
_entity_poly.entity_id
_entity_poly.type
_entity_poly.pdbx_seq_one_letter_code
_entity_poly.pdbx_strand_id
1 'polypeptide(L)'
;MSNCLRPLALFAFLLTSLVVSSGSAGADDATNGRAKKFIDAHVAKMRPLDKEAGIAWWDANTSGKDEDFQRKEVAQNKIDAALADPVVFRELKAVKESGKVSDKLLARQIDVLYLLYLEKQVDPLLLREMVAKANAVEKGFNVFRAEVDGKKFSENDVRKVLKESKSSDERRKLWEGSKRVGANVEKDLIALAKLRNQAAGQLGFTNYHQMMLHLNEQEQGHILKLFDELDALTREPFAKAKAEIDERLAVNCGVKVADLRPWHYHDPFFQESPTVFGTDLDAIYKDADILKLCRDFYTGIGLPIDDVLKRSDLFEKAGKSPHAFCTDIDREGDVRVLANIVPSERWMDTMLHELGHSVYSSKNIPESVPYILRGASHILTTEGVAMQMGRLAKSGAW
;
A
#
# COMPACT_ATOMS: atom_id res chain seq x y z
N MET A 1 -2.99 96.43 -11.71
CA MET A 1 -2.76 97.22 -12.93
C MET A 1 -2.38 96.27 -14.05
N SER A 2 -3.10 96.40 -15.17
CA SER A 2 -2.78 95.96 -16.53
C SER A 2 -2.67 94.47 -16.87
N ASN A 3 -3.77 93.98 -17.44
CA ASN A 3 -3.92 93.17 -18.65
C ASN A 3 -2.66 92.87 -19.48
N CYS A 4 -2.56 91.64 -20.02
CA CYS A 4 -2.60 91.40 -21.47
C CYS A 4 -2.59 89.88 -21.85
N LEU A 5 -3.65 89.47 -22.56
CA LEU A 5 -3.71 88.66 -23.79
C LEU A 5 -2.99 87.28 -23.91
N ARG A 6 -3.84 86.26 -24.18
CA ARG A 6 -3.63 84.94 -24.85
C ARG A 6 -3.04 85.12 -26.29
N PRO A 7 -2.57 84.08 -27.07
CA PRO A 7 -3.10 82.70 -27.11
C PRO A 7 -2.18 81.51 -27.58
N LEU A 8 -2.80 80.32 -27.63
CA LEU A 8 -2.55 79.11 -28.45
C LEU A 8 -1.28 78.25 -28.22
N ALA A 9 -1.50 77.02 -27.73
CA ALA A 9 -1.10 75.78 -28.43
C ALA A 9 -1.78 74.57 -27.75
N LEU A 10 -2.73 73.94 -28.46
CA LEU A 10 -3.21 72.60 -28.15
C LEU A 10 -2.12 71.59 -28.54
N PHE A 11 -1.70 70.73 -27.61
CA PHE A 11 -1.10 69.45 -27.94
C PHE A 11 -1.79 68.35 -27.12
N ALA A 12 -2.54 67.53 -27.84
CA ALA A 12 -3.16 66.32 -27.33
C ALA A 12 -2.09 65.24 -27.18
N PHE A 13 -1.89 64.72 -25.97
CA PHE A 13 -1.18 63.46 -25.75
C PHE A 13 -2.22 62.34 -25.71
N LEU A 14 -2.31 61.56 -26.80
CA LEU A 14 -2.99 60.27 -26.80
C LEU A 14 -2.16 59.28 -25.97
N LEU A 15 -2.72 58.81 -24.86
CA LEU A 15 -2.31 57.56 -24.22
C LEU A 15 -2.87 56.39 -25.05
N THR A 16 -2.04 55.78 -25.87
CA THR A 16 -2.28 54.41 -26.38
C THR A 16 -1.59 53.42 -25.45
N SER A 17 -2.27 53.03 -24.38
CA SER A 17 -1.99 51.77 -23.68
C SER A 17 -2.64 50.64 -24.47
N LEU A 18 -1.87 50.03 -25.40
CA LEU A 18 -2.26 48.78 -26.03
C LEU A 18 -2.07 47.64 -25.01
N VAL A 19 -3.20 47.09 -24.59
CA VAL A 19 -3.30 45.80 -23.90
C VAL A 19 -2.84 44.71 -24.87
N VAL A 20 -1.78 43.99 -24.52
CA VAL A 20 -1.47 42.67 -25.08
C VAL A 20 -1.33 41.69 -23.93
N SER A 21 -2.44 41.10 -23.51
CA SER A 21 -2.47 39.96 -22.57
C SER A 21 -3.53 38.92 -22.97
N SER A 22 -3.72 38.68 -24.26
CA SER A 22 -4.68 37.70 -24.78
C SER A 22 -4.03 36.38 -25.26
N GLY A 23 -2.70 36.24 -25.19
CA GLY A 23 -1.98 35.04 -25.65
C GLY A 23 -1.83 33.91 -24.63
N SER A 24 -1.92 34.18 -23.33
CA SER A 24 -1.77 33.16 -22.26
C SER A 24 -3.07 32.38 -22.02
N ALA A 25 -4.21 33.08 -21.93
CA ALA A 25 -5.49 32.45 -21.61
C ALA A 25 -5.95 31.40 -22.63
N GLY A 26 -5.73 31.63 -23.93
CA GLY A 26 -6.12 30.68 -24.99
C GLY A 26 -5.19 29.46 -25.12
N ALA A 27 -3.91 29.60 -24.78
CA ALA A 27 -2.96 28.48 -24.77
C ALA A 27 -3.17 27.55 -23.57
N ASP A 28 -3.54 28.13 -22.41
CA ASP A 28 -3.88 27.39 -21.20
C ASP A 28 -5.18 26.61 -21.37
N ASP A 29 -6.20 27.20 -22.01
CA ASP A 29 -7.47 26.53 -22.32
C ASP A 29 -7.29 25.34 -23.28
N ALA A 30 -6.47 25.50 -24.32
CA ALA A 30 -6.14 24.40 -25.24
C ALA A 30 -5.36 23.26 -24.54
N THR A 31 -4.45 23.59 -23.63
CA THR A 31 -3.66 22.58 -22.88
C THR A 31 -4.51 21.85 -21.86
N ASN A 32 -5.40 22.54 -21.15
CA ASN A 32 -6.41 21.93 -20.28
C ASN A 32 -7.33 20.99 -21.08
N GLY A 33 -7.77 21.40 -22.28
CA GLY A 33 -8.55 20.55 -23.18
C GLY A 33 -7.82 19.27 -23.59
N ARG A 34 -6.52 19.36 -23.91
CA ARG A 34 -5.68 18.18 -24.20
C ARG A 34 -5.52 17.27 -22.99
N ALA A 35 -5.24 17.84 -21.82
CA ALA A 35 -5.11 17.09 -20.56
C ALA A 35 -6.40 16.34 -20.23
N LYS A 36 -7.55 17.02 -20.31
CA LYS A 36 -8.86 16.41 -20.10
C LYS A 36 -9.13 15.26 -21.08
N LYS A 37 -8.87 15.48 -22.37
CA LYS A 37 -9.04 14.43 -23.40
C LYS A 37 -8.18 13.21 -23.12
N PHE A 38 -6.93 13.40 -22.68
CA PHE A 38 -6.04 12.30 -22.30
C PHE A 38 -6.60 11.53 -21.09
N ILE A 39 -7.00 12.25 -20.03
CA ILE A 39 -7.56 11.67 -18.80
C ILE A 39 -8.83 10.88 -19.11
N ASP A 40 -9.77 11.45 -19.86
CA ASP A 40 -11.03 10.78 -20.21
C ASP A 40 -10.77 9.49 -20.99
N ALA A 41 -9.85 9.51 -21.96
CA ALA A 41 -9.47 8.33 -22.73
C ALA A 41 -8.77 7.26 -21.87
N HIS A 42 -7.89 7.67 -20.95
CA HIS A 42 -7.27 6.77 -20.00
C HIS A 42 -8.32 6.12 -19.09
N VAL A 43 -9.21 6.90 -18.47
CA VAL A 43 -10.22 6.38 -17.54
C VAL A 43 -11.16 5.41 -18.25
N ALA A 44 -11.61 5.74 -19.47
CA ALA A 44 -12.47 4.87 -20.26
C ALA A 44 -11.82 3.50 -20.57
N LYS A 45 -10.49 3.48 -20.77
CA LYS A 45 -9.73 2.25 -21.06
C LYS A 45 -9.38 1.48 -19.79
N MET A 46 -8.88 2.18 -18.76
CA MET A 46 -8.26 1.56 -17.60
C MET A 46 -9.26 1.16 -16.51
N ARG A 47 -10.35 1.90 -16.31
CA ARG A 47 -11.35 1.56 -15.28
C ARG A 47 -11.84 0.10 -15.34
N PRO A 48 -12.26 -0.45 -16.50
CA PRO A 48 -12.67 -1.85 -16.56
C PRO A 48 -11.50 -2.82 -16.34
N LEU A 49 -10.28 -2.48 -16.76
CA LEU A 49 -9.09 -3.31 -16.57
C LEU A 49 -8.66 -3.36 -15.10
N ASP A 50 -8.67 -2.23 -14.41
CA ASP A 50 -8.38 -2.11 -12.99
C ASP A 50 -9.35 -2.99 -12.18
N LYS A 51 -10.66 -2.91 -12.48
CA LYS A 51 -11.68 -3.74 -11.85
C LYS A 51 -11.48 -5.24 -12.13
N GLU A 52 -11.20 -5.61 -13.39
CA GLU A 52 -10.92 -7.01 -13.74
C GLU A 52 -9.70 -7.55 -12.97
N ALA A 53 -8.62 -6.76 -12.91
CA ALA A 53 -7.39 -7.12 -12.20
C ALA A 53 -7.60 -7.19 -10.69
N GLY A 54 -8.33 -6.24 -10.09
CA GLY A 54 -8.67 -6.24 -8.67
C GLY A 54 -9.47 -7.48 -8.28
N ILE A 55 -10.48 -7.85 -9.08
CA ILE A 55 -11.26 -9.08 -8.86
C ILE A 55 -10.38 -10.32 -9.03
N ALA A 56 -9.57 -10.40 -10.10
CA ALA A 56 -8.71 -11.55 -10.32
C ALA A 56 -7.66 -11.72 -9.21
N TRP A 57 -7.12 -10.62 -8.69
CA TRP A 57 -6.19 -10.62 -7.56
C TRP A 57 -6.87 -11.10 -6.28
N TRP A 58 -8.09 -10.61 -6.01
CA TRP A 58 -8.90 -11.07 -4.89
C TRP A 58 -9.20 -12.58 -4.96
N ASP A 59 -9.63 -13.06 -6.13
CA ASP A 59 -9.95 -14.47 -6.35
C ASP A 59 -8.69 -15.36 -6.12
N ALA A 60 -7.54 -14.96 -6.66
CA ALA A 60 -6.27 -15.68 -6.47
C ALA A 60 -5.85 -15.75 -5.00
N ASN A 61 -5.99 -14.65 -4.25
CA ASN A 61 -5.61 -14.59 -2.84
C ASN A 61 -6.60 -15.31 -1.91
N THR A 62 -7.87 -15.41 -2.31
CA THR A 62 -8.88 -16.14 -1.53
C THR A 62 -8.88 -17.64 -1.84
N SER A 63 -8.52 -18.06 -3.05
CA SER A 63 -8.60 -19.47 -3.47
C SER A 63 -7.27 -20.22 -3.43
N GLY A 64 -6.15 -19.55 -3.74
CA GLY A 64 -4.85 -20.19 -3.92
C GLY A 64 -4.70 -21.02 -5.20
N LYS A 65 -5.70 -21.03 -6.09
CA LYS A 65 -5.74 -21.93 -7.26
C LYS A 65 -4.88 -21.43 -8.42
N ASP A 66 -4.32 -22.38 -9.16
CA ASP A 66 -3.49 -22.12 -10.33
C ASP A 66 -4.22 -21.31 -11.39
N GLU A 67 -5.49 -21.64 -11.67
CA GLU A 67 -6.29 -20.95 -12.68
C GLU A 67 -6.59 -19.49 -12.29
N ASP A 68 -6.81 -19.21 -11.01
CA ASP A 68 -7.07 -17.87 -10.51
C ASP A 68 -5.78 -17.01 -10.55
N PHE A 69 -4.64 -17.60 -10.19
CA PHE A 69 -3.33 -16.97 -10.36
C PHE A 69 -2.98 -16.71 -11.83
N GLN A 70 -3.35 -17.61 -12.74
CA GLN A 70 -3.18 -17.40 -14.18
C GLN A 70 -4.07 -16.25 -14.68
N ARG A 71 -5.33 -16.19 -14.24
CA ARG A 71 -6.25 -15.10 -14.57
C ARG A 71 -5.72 -13.75 -14.07
N LYS A 72 -5.20 -13.70 -12.85
CA LYS A 72 -4.54 -12.51 -12.28
C LYS A 72 -3.37 -12.06 -13.15
N GLU A 73 -2.49 -12.97 -13.55
CA GLU A 73 -1.35 -12.66 -14.41
C GLU A 73 -1.78 -12.07 -15.76
N VAL A 74 -2.79 -12.68 -16.40
CA VAL A 74 -3.36 -12.19 -17.67
C VAL A 74 -3.95 -10.78 -17.49
N ALA A 75 -4.70 -10.55 -16.41
CA ALA A 75 -5.29 -9.23 -16.14
C ALA A 75 -4.21 -8.15 -15.91
N GLN A 76 -3.17 -8.46 -15.13
CA GLN A 76 -2.05 -7.53 -14.92
C GLN A 76 -1.30 -7.23 -16.22
N ASN A 77 -1.06 -8.25 -17.04
CA ASN A 77 -0.40 -8.06 -18.34
C ASN A 77 -1.20 -7.17 -19.30
N LYS A 78 -2.55 -7.16 -19.23
CA LYS A 78 -3.38 -6.22 -20.00
C LYS A 78 -3.18 -4.78 -19.54
N ILE A 79 -3.09 -4.55 -18.22
CA ILE A 79 -2.82 -3.23 -17.63
C ILE A 79 -1.43 -2.75 -18.07
N ASP A 80 -0.40 -3.58 -17.86
CA ASP A 80 0.98 -3.23 -18.22
C ASP A 80 1.11 -2.92 -19.71
N ALA A 81 0.50 -3.72 -20.59
CA ALA A 81 0.49 -3.46 -22.03
C ALA A 81 -0.24 -2.15 -22.39
N ALA A 82 -1.30 -1.79 -21.66
CA ALA A 82 -2.04 -0.55 -21.90
C ALA A 82 -1.25 0.71 -21.49
N LEU A 83 -0.38 0.59 -20.49
CA LEU A 83 0.48 1.65 -19.96
C LEU A 83 1.84 1.76 -20.68
N ALA A 84 2.33 0.66 -21.25
CA ALA A 84 3.64 0.58 -21.92
C ALA A 84 3.69 1.22 -23.32
N ASP A 85 2.57 1.74 -23.85
CA ASP A 85 2.55 2.33 -25.20
C ASP A 85 3.37 3.64 -25.24
N PRO A 86 4.51 3.66 -25.97
CA PRO A 86 5.39 4.82 -25.99
C PRO A 86 4.81 6.00 -26.76
N VAL A 87 3.84 5.80 -27.65
CA VAL A 87 3.14 6.88 -28.35
C VAL A 87 2.23 7.62 -27.37
N VAL A 88 1.45 6.86 -26.58
CA VAL A 88 0.57 7.42 -25.55
C VAL A 88 1.37 8.14 -24.47
N PHE A 89 2.48 7.54 -24.01
CA PHE A 89 3.33 8.17 -23.01
C PHE A 89 3.98 9.46 -23.51
N ARG A 90 4.39 9.54 -24.80
CA ARG A 90 4.93 10.78 -25.37
C ARG A 90 3.92 11.94 -25.33
N GLU A 91 2.64 11.67 -25.60
CA GLU A 91 1.60 12.70 -25.49
C GLU A 91 1.41 13.14 -24.02
N LEU A 92 1.33 12.19 -23.09
CA LEU A 92 1.22 12.48 -21.66
C LEU A 92 2.39 13.33 -21.16
N LYS A 93 3.61 12.93 -21.52
CA LYS A 93 4.84 13.64 -21.19
C LYS A 93 4.84 15.06 -21.77
N ALA A 94 4.43 15.23 -23.03
CA ALA A 94 4.33 16.55 -23.65
C ALA A 94 3.30 17.46 -22.95
N VAL A 95 2.16 16.91 -22.51
CA VAL A 95 1.17 17.66 -21.72
C VAL A 95 1.75 18.08 -20.37
N LYS A 96 2.40 17.15 -19.64
CA LYS A 96 3.04 17.44 -18.35
C LYS A 96 4.14 18.49 -18.47
N GLU A 97 5.09 18.30 -19.38
CA GLU A 97 6.27 19.17 -19.54
C GLU A 97 5.92 20.54 -20.13
N SER A 98 4.72 20.71 -20.71
CA SER A 98 4.28 22.02 -21.19
C SER A 98 4.22 23.08 -20.07
N GLY A 99 3.99 22.66 -18.82
CA GLY A 99 3.79 23.55 -17.68
C GLY A 99 2.55 24.45 -17.77
N LYS A 100 1.64 24.17 -18.71
CA LYS A 100 0.49 25.03 -19.08
C LYS A 100 -0.88 24.46 -18.72
N VAL A 101 -0.92 23.34 -17.98
CA VAL A 101 -2.18 22.84 -17.40
C VAL A 101 -2.52 23.71 -16.19
N SER A 102 -3.37 24.71 -16.38
CA SER A 102 -3.67 25.72 -15.35
C SER A 102 -4.71 25.25 -14.33
N ASP A 103 -5.56 24.28 -14.69
CA ASP A 103 -6.46 23.64 -13.73
C ASP A 103 -5.67 22.70 -12.82
N LYS A 104 -5.70 22.97 -11.51
CA LYS A 104 -4.90 22.23 -10.52
C LYS A 104 -5.29 20.76 -10.42
N LEU A 105 -6.56 20.43 -10.61
CA LEU A 105 -7.06 19.07 -10.50
C LEU A 105 -6.69 18.25 -11.75
N LEU A 106 -6.73 18.86 -12.94
CA LEU A 106 -6.18 18.26 -14.16
C LEU A 106 -4.67 18.08 -14.05
N ALA A 107 -3.94 19.09 -13.58
CA ALA A 107 -2.48 19.02 -13.42
C ALA A 107 -2.09 17.86 -12.51
N ARG A 108 -2.76 17.71 -11.34
CA ARG A 108 -2.49 16.60 -10.42
C ARG A 108 -2.76 15.23 -11.04
N GLN A 109 -3.83 15.08 -11.81
CA GLN A 109 -4.11 13.83 -12.52
C GLN A 109 -3.04 13.51 -13.57
N ILE A 110 -2.57 14.51 -14.32
CA ILE A 110 -1.48 14.34 -15.29
C ILE A 110 -0.18 13.92 -14.59
N ASP A 111 0.13 14.49 -13.42
CA ASP A 111 1.31 14.10 -12.64
C ASP A 111 1.27 12.64 -12.19
N VAL A 112 0.15 12.21 -11.60
CA VAL A 112 -0.05 10.81 -11.17
C VAL A 112 0.02 9.86 -12.37
N LEU A 113 -0.65 10.20 -13.47
CA LEU A 113 -0.61 9.40 -14.68
C LEU A 113 0.81 9.31 -15.25
N TYR A 114 1.57 10.41 -15.23
CA TYR A 114 2.94 10.39 -15.74
C TYR A 114 3.79 9.37 -14.98
N LEU A 115 3.72 9.36 -13.65
CA LEU A 115 4.46 8.40 -12.81
C LEU A 115 3.97 6.96 -13.07
N LEU A 116 2.65 6.75 -13.16
CA LEU A 116 2.07 5.44 -13.47
C LEU A 116 2.56 4.88 -14.81
N TYR A 117 2.64 5.71 -15.86
CA TYR A 117 3.13 5.28 -17.17
C TYR A 117 4.65 5.11 -17.21
N LEU A 118 5.40 5.95 -16.48
CA LEU A 118 6.86 5.97 -16.48
C LEU A 118 7.44 4.59 -16.12
N GLU A 119 6.89 3.93 -15.11
CA GLU A 119 7.30 2.59 -14.68
C GLU A 119 7.25 1.55 -15.82
N LYS A 120 6.34 1.75 -16.79
CA LYS A 120 6.03 0.78 -17.84
C LYS A 120 6.73 1.07 -19.16
N GLN A 121 7.61 2.09 -19.24
CA GLN A 121 8.33 2.46 -20.46
C GLN A 121 9.60 1.61 -20.68
N VAL A 122 9.44 0.29 -20.63
CA VAL A 122 10.49 -0.71 -20.87
C VAL A 122 10.00 -1.77 -21.85
N ASP A 123 10.84 -2.74 -22.21
CA ASP A 123 10.44 -3.84 -23.11
C ASP A 123 9.20 -4.58 -22.57
N PRO A 124 8.11 -4.71 -23.35
CA PRO A 124 6.93 -5.47 -22.95
C PRO A 124 7.21 -6.93 -22.54
N LEU A 125 8.26 -7.56 -23.08
CA LEU A 125 8.69 -8.89 -22.65
C LEU A 125 9.26 -8.86 -21.23
N LEU A 126 10.04 -7.83 -20.90
CA LEU A 126 10.57 -7.64 -19.53
C LEU A 126 9.43 -7.43 -18.53
N LEU A 127 8.39 -6.66 -18.88
CA LEU A 127 7.20 -6.50 -18.04
C LEU A 127 6.51 -7.85 -17.78
N ARG A 128 6.27 -8.64 -18.82
CA ARG A 128 5.64 -9.98 -18.68
C ARG A 128 6.46 -10.90 -17.80
N GLU A 129 7.79 -10.92 -17.95
CA GLU A 129 8.67 -11.72 -17.09
C GLU A 129 8.62 -11.26 -15.63
N MET A 130 8.58 -9.95 -15.38
CA MET A 130 8.42 -9.39 -14.03
C MET A 130 7.08 -9.80 -13.41
N VAL A 131 5.98 -9.69 -14.16
CA VAL A 131 4.63 -10.10 -13.69
C VAL A 131 4.63 -11.60 -13.38
N ALA A 132 5.10 -12.46 -14.28
CA ALA A 132 5.13 -13.90 -14.07
C ALA A 132 5.96 -14.29 -12.83
N LYS A 133 7.13 -13.67 -12.63
CA LYS A 133 7.97 -13.92 -11.45
C LYS A 133 7.34 -13.41 -10.16
N ALA A 134 6.74 -12.22 -10.17
CA ALA A 134 6.01 -11.70 -9.01
C ALA A 134 4.83 -12.62 -8.65
N ASN A 135 4.10 -13.10 -9.66
CA ASN A 135 2.96 -13.99 -9.48
C ASN A 135 3.36 -15.34 -8.89
N ALA A 136 4.47 -15.92 -9.36
CA ALA A 136 5.03 -17.17 -8.83
C ALA A 136 5.48 -17.02 -7.36
N VAL A 137 6.16 -15.91 -7.02
CA VAL A 137 6.61 -15.64 -5.64
C VAL A 137 5.40 -15.48 -4.70
N GLU A 138 4.41 -14.66 -5.08
CA GLU A 138 3.21 -14.44 -4.27
C GLU A 138 2.43 -15.73 -4.05
N LYS A 139 2.22 -16.52 -5.11
CA LYS A 139 1.58 -17.84 -5.00
C LYS A 139 2.36 -18.74 -4.04
N GLY A 140 3.68 -18.77 -4.17
CA GLY A 140 4.57 -19.55 -3.31
C GLY A 140 4.42 -19.23 -1.82
N PHE A 141 4.20 -17.97 -1.47
CA PHE A 141 3.87 -17.57 -0.09
C PHE A 141 2.44 -17.95 0.31
N ASN A 142 1.45 -17.64 -0.53
CA ASN A 142 0.03 -17.80 -0.20
C ASN A 142 -0.35 -19.26 0.10
N VAL A 143 0.12 -20.19 -0.72
CA VAL A 143 -0.25 -21.61 -0.59
C VAL A 143 0.64 -22.38 0.38
N PHE A 144 1.73 -21.78 0.86
CA PHE A 144 2.65 -22.44 1.76
C PHE A 144 2.01 -22.69 3.13
N ARG A 145 2.28 -23.87 3.69
CA ARG A 145 1.95 -24.22 5.08
C ARG A 145 3.19 -24.86 5.69
N ALA A 146 3.51 -24.46 6.92
CA ALA A 146 4.64 -25.05 7.63
C ALA A 146 4.36 -26.54 7.85
N GLU A 147 5.34 -27.40 7.57
CA GLU A 147 5.23 -28.84 7.78
C GLU A 147 6.31 -29.31 8.76
N VAL A 148 5.86 -29.88 9.89
CA VAL A 148 6.71 -30.41 10.96
C VAL A 148 6.17 -31.77 11.36
N ASP A 149 7.06 -32.77 11.40
CA ASP A 149 6.73 -34.14 11.79
C ASP A 149 5.49 -34.71 11.05
N GLY A 150 5.36 -34.40 9.75
CA GLY A 150 4.27 -34.84 8.87
C GLY A 150 2.93 -34.10 9.06
N LYS A 151 2.88 -33.07 9.92
CA LYS A 151 1.69 -32.24 10.15
C LYS A 151 1.86 -30.87 9.52
N LYS A 152 0.79 -30.37 8.90
CA LYS A 152 0.71 -29.02 8.34
C LYS A 152 0.11 -28.05 9.35
N PHE A 153 0.67 -26.85 9.42
CA PHE A 153 0.27 -25.80 10.34
C PHE A 153 -0.11 -24.52 9.58
N SER A 154 -1.18 -23.86 10.01
CA SER A 154 -1.53 -22.52 9.55
C SER A 154 -0.61 -21.46 10.17
N GLU A 155 -0.67 -20.21 9.70
CA GLU A 155 0.05 -19.12 10.34
C GLU A 155 -0.46 -18.87 11.77
N ASN A 156 -1.77 -19.02 12.01
CA ASN A 156 -2.34 -18.92 13.35
C ASN A 156 -1.80 -20.03 14.27
N ASP A 157 -1.67 -21.26 13.78
CA ASP A 157 -1.09 -22.36 14.56
C ASP A 157 0.38 -22.10 14.92
N VAL A 158 1.18 -21.62 13.95
CA VAL A 158 2.58 -21.28 14.18
C VAL A 158 2.72 -20.24 15.28
N ARG A 159 1.97 -19.13 15.17
CA ARG A 159 2.01 -18.04 16.15
C ARG A 159 1.51 -18.49 17.53
N LYS A 160 0.48 -19.33 17.57
CA LYS A 160 -0.04 -19.89 18.81
C LYS A 160 1.04 -20.69 19.55
N VAL A 161 1.72 -21.61 18.88
CA VAL A 161 2.79 -22.42 19.51
C VAL A 161 3.97 -21.56 19.95
N LEU A 162 4.39 -20.58 19.13
CA LEU A 162 5.48 -19.66 19.52
C LEU A 162 5.12 -18.81 20.74
N LYS A 163 3.83 -18.50 20.94
CA LYS A 163 3.32 -17.76 22.09
C LYS A 163 3.19 -18.65 23.33
N GLU A 164 2.60 -19.83 23.19
CA GLU A 164 2.15 -20.66 24.32
C GLU A 164 3.16 -21.71 24.78
N SER A 165 3.92 -22.33 23.87
CA SER A 165 4.83 -23.42 24.22
C SER A 165 5.97 -22.91 25.11
N LYS A 166 6.39 -23.68 26.11
CA LYS A 166 7.63 -23.40 26.87
C LYS A 166 8.83 -24.21 26.37
N SER A 167 8.61 -25.12 25.42
CA SER A 167 9.65 -25.98 24.87
C SER A 167 10.43 -25.25 23.78
N SER A 168 11.71 -24.97 24.02
CA SER A 168 12.60 -24.41 23.00
C SER A 168 12.64 -25.27 21.74
N ASP A 169 12.64 -26.59 21.89
CA ASP A 169 12.71 -27.53 20.78
C ASP A 169 11.44 -27.51 19.92
N GLU A 170 10.26 -27.42 20.55
CA GLU A 170 8.99 -27.31 19.84
C GLU A 170 8.89 -25.98 19.08
N ARG A 171 9.21 -24.86 19.75
CA ARG A 171 9.25 -23.55 19.12
C ARG A 171 10.22 -23.51 17.93
N ARG A 172 11.43 -24.06 18.10
CA ARG A 172 12.45 -24.15 17.05
C ARG A 172 11.92 -24.85 15.81
N LYS A 173 11.44 -26.09 15.97
CA LYS A 173 10.95 -26.90 14.85
C LYS A 173 9.90 -26.16 14.04
N LEU A 174 8.95 -25.51 14.71
CA LEU A 174 7.86 -24.82 14.03
C LEU A 174 8.28 -23.49 13.42
N TRP A 175 9.13 -22.72 14.11
CA TRP A 175 9.72 -21.51 13.55
C TRP A 175 10.53 -21.83 12.29
N GLU A 176 11.43 -22.80 12.35
CA GLU A 176 12.25 -23.24 11.20
C GLU A 176 11.36 -23.79 10.08
N GLY A 177 10.36 -24.61 10.42
CA GLY A 177 9.35 -25.08 9.49
C GLY A 177 8.64 -23.95 8.74
N SER A 178 8.30 -22.85 9.43
CA SER A 178 7.70 -21.66 8.82
C SER A 178 8.65 -20.92 7.88
N LYS A 179 9.97 -20.93 8.15
CA LYS A 179 10.98 -20.27 7.30
C LYS A 179 11.33 -21.05 6.03
N ARG A 180 10.93 -22.33 5.92
CA ARG A 180 11.17 -23.14 4.71
C ARG A 180 10.53 -22.56 3.45
N VAL A 181 9.52 -21.69 3.58
CA VAL A 181 8.97 -20.92 2.45
C VAL A 181 10.06 -20.13 1.71
N GLY A 182 11.08 -19.65 2.42
CA GLY A 182 12.21 -18.93 1.82
C GLY A 182 12.90 -19.74 0.74
N ALA A 183 13.18 -21.03 0.99
CA ALA A 183 13.82 -21.91 0.01
C ALA A 183 12.93 -22.17 -1.22
N ASN A 184 11.61 -22.07 -1.09
CA ASN A 184 10.68 -22.25 -2.20
C ASN A 184 10.69 -21.04 -3.15
N VAL A 185 10.87 -19.83 -2.62
CA VAL A 185 10.70 -18.58 -3.38
C VAL A 185 12.03 -17.87 -3.69
N GLU A 186 13.13 -18.22 -3.03
CA GLU A 186 14.42 -17.52 -3.12
C GLU A 186 14.88 -17.31 -4.57
N LYS A 187 14.87 -18.36 -5.38
CA LYS A 187 15.35 -18.31 -6.77
C LYS A 187 14.53 -17.32 -7.61
N ASP A 188 13.21 -17.38 -7.49
CA ASP A 188 12.30 -16.50 -8.23
C ASP A 188 12.34 -15.07 -7.70
N LEU A 189 12.51 -14.88 -6.40
CA LEU A 189 12.65 -13.56 -5.79
C LEU A 189 13.95 -12.87 -6.24
N ILE A 190 15.07 -13.59 -6.27
CA ILE A 190 16.35 -13.07 -6.79
C ILE A 190 16.22 -12.72 -8.28
N ALA A 191 15.58 -13.59 -9.07
CA ALA A 191 15.34 -13.32 -10.49
C ALA A 191 14.47 -12.06 -10.67
N LEU A 192 13.38 -11.93 -9.91
CA LEU A 192 12.51 -10.77 -9.92
C LEU A 192 13.26 -9.48 -9.55
N ALA A 193 14.11 -9.52 -8.51
CA ALA A 193 14.92 -8.37 -8.12
C ALA A 193 15.88 -7.93 -9.21
N LYS A 194 16.49 -8.87 -9.96
CA LYS A 194 17.36 -8.56 -11.10
C LYS A 194 16.57 -7.93 -12.25
N LEU A 195 15.42 -8.50 -12.62
CA LEU A 195 14.55 -7.97 -13.69
C LEU A 195 14.08 -6.55 -13.36
N ARG A 196 13.65 -6.33 -12.11
CA ARG A 196 13.25 -5.01 -11.60
C ARG A 196 14.37 -3.97 -11.66
N ASN A 197 15.60 -4.35 -11.31
CA ASN A 197 16.76 -3.46 -11.42
C ASN A 197 17.17 -3.21 -12.88
N GLN A 198 17.02 -4.20 -13.77
CA GLN A 198 17.20 -4.00 -15.20
C GLN A 198 16.21 -2.97 -15.74
N ALA A 199 14.92 -3.09 -15.40
CA ALA A 199 13.90 -2.13 -15.78
C ALA A 199 14.22 -0.71 -15.26
N ALA A 200 14.58 -0.60 -13.98
CA ALA A 200 14.97 0.67 -13.37
C ALA A 200 16.16 1.33 -14.09
N GLY A 201 17.18 0.53 -14.45
CA GLY A 201 18.33 1.01 -15.21
C GLY A 201 17.97 1.52 -16.61
N GLN A 202 17.06 0.84 -17.33
CA GLN A 202 16.56 1.29 -18.64
C GLN A 202 15.82 2.64 -18.54
N LEU A 203 15.18 2.90 -17.41
CA LEU A 203 14.46 4.14 -17.12
C LEU A 203 15.34 5.25 -16.52
N GLY A 204 16.65 5.01 -16.36
CA GLY A 204 17.61 6.00 -15.87
C GLY A 204 17.72 6.08 -14.34
N PHE A 205 17.15 5.12 -13.60
CA PHE A 205 17.30 5.03 -12.15
C PHE A 205 18.49 4.13 -11.77
N THR A 206 19.07 4.39 -10.60
CA THR A 206 20.21 3.60 -10.09
C THR A 206 19.81 2.17 -9.77
N ASN A 207 18.61 1.98 -9.22
CA ASN A 207 18.04 0.70 -8.86
C ASN A 207 16.52 0.81 -8.69
N TYR A 208 15.85 -0.33 -8.56
CA TYR A 208 14.40 -0.39 -8.41
C TYR A 208 13.90 0.31 -7.12
N HIS A 209 14.68 0.29 -6.05
CA HIS A 209 14.31 0.96 -4.80
C HIS A 209 14.22 2.49 -4.99
N GLN A 210 15.23 3.11 -5.60
CA GLN A 210 15.22 4.54 -5.93
C GLN A 210 14.05 4.88 -6.87
N MET A 211 13.82 4.03 -7.89
CA MET A 211 12.70 4.22 -8.81
C MET A 211 11.36 4.19 -8.08
N MET A 212 11.10 3.19 -7.24
CA MET A 212 9.83 3.09 -6.54
C MET A 212 9.59 4.24 -5.56
N LEU A 213 10.64 4.74 -4.89
CA LEU A 213 10.51 5.95 -4.06
C LEU A 213 10.12 7.17 -4.92
N HIS A 214 10.80 7.39 -6.04
CA HIS A 214 10.47 8.50 -6.95
C HIS A 214 9.04 8.40 -7.50
N LEU A 215 8.63 7.20 -7.93
CA LEU A 215 7.28 6.94 -8.43
C LEU A 215 6.18 7.12 -7.37
N ASN A 216 6.55 7.03 -6.09
CA ASN A 216 5.69 7.36 -4.95
C ASN A 216 5.92 8.80 -4.44
N GLU A 217 6.56 9.66 -5.23
CA GLU A 217 6.80 11.08 -4.90
C GLU A 217 7.65 11.28 -3.64
N GLN A 218 8.57 10.34 -3.39
CA GLN A 218 9.52 10.37 -2.28
C GLN A 218 10.96 10.51 -2.77
N GLU A 219 11.73 11.34 -2.06
CA GLU A 219 13.17 11.48 -2.30
C GLU A 219 13.96 10.56 -1.36
N GLN A 220 14.77 9.66 -1.93
CA GLN A 220 15.49 8.64 -1.16
C GLN A 220 16.37 9.23 -0.07
N GLY A 221 17.07 10.34 -0.35
CA GLY A 221 17.93 10.99 0.65
C GLY A 221 17.16 11.49 1.88
N HIS A 222 15.94 12.01 1.69
CA HIS A 222 15.09 12.45 2.80
C HIS A 222 14.59 11.26 3.62
N ILE A 223 14.18 10.18 2.97
CA ILE A 223 13.69 8.97 3.64
C ILE A 223 14.80 8.31 4.45
N LEU A 224 16.01 8.16 3.89
CA LEU A 224 17.14 7.58 4.62
C LEU A 224 17.51 8.43 5.85
N LYS A 225 17.59 9.76 5.69
CA LYS A 225 17.88 10.66 6.82
C LYS A 225 16.82 10.56 7.92
N LEU A 226 15.54 10.45 7.55
CA LEU A 226 14.46 10.27 8.52
C LEU A 226 14.62 8.96 9.30
N PHE A 227 14.95 7.86 8.63
CA PHE A 227 15.17 6.57 9.31
C PHE A 227 16.43 6.57 10.18
N ASP A 228 17.51 7.22 9.76
CA ASP A 228 18.72 7.39 10.58
C ASP A 228 18.41 8.18 11.87
N GLU A 229 17.60 9.24 11.78
CA GLU A 229 17.15 10.02 12.93
C GLU A 229 16.25 9.19 13.87
N LEU A 230 15.29 8.44 13.30
CA LEU A 230 14.43 7.55 14.08
C LEU A 230 15.24 6.46 14.80
N ASP A 231 16.19 5.83 14.13
CA ASP A 231 17.09 4.85 14.74
C ASP A 231 17.89 5.49 15.89
N ALA A 232 18.49 6.67 15.68
CA ALA A 232 19.25 7.36 16.72
C ALA A 232 18.39 7.70 17.95
N LEU A 233 17.15 8.18 17.74
CA LEU A 233 16.22 8.54 18.81
C LEU A 233 15.68 7.32 19.57
N THR A 234 15.51 6.19 18.89
CA THR A 234 14.88 4.99 19.46
C THR A 234 15.87 3.93 19.94
N ARG A 235 17.15 4.00 19.56
CA ARG A 235 18.19 3.01 19.88
C ARG A 235 18.28 2.68 21.37
N GLU A 236 18.44 3.70 22.22
CA GLU A 236 18.59 3.52 23.66
C GLU A 236 17.29 3.04 24.34
N PRO A 237 16.11 3.66 24.09
CA PRO A 237 14.84 3.12 24.57
C PRO A 237 14.57 1.68 24.13
N PHE A 238 14.85 1.35 22.86
CA PHE A 238 14.68 0.01 22.32
C PHE A 238 15.63 -0.98 23.00
N ALA A 239 16.91 -0.65 23.16
CA ALA A 239 17.87 -1.54 23.83
C ALA A 239 17.43 -1.88 25.27
N LYS A 240 16.91 -0.91 26.02
CA LYS A 240 16.36 -1.11 27.37
C LYS A 240 15.14 -2.02 27.36
N ALA A 241 14.15 -1.71 26.51
CA ALA A 241 12.94 -2.53 26.39
C ALA A 241 13.28 -3.95 25.94
N LYS A 242 14.22 -4.10 25.02
CA LYS A 242 14.70 -5.38 24.50
C LYS A 242 15.38 -6.21 25.59
N ALA A 243 16.23 -5.61 26.42
CA ALA A 243 16.86 -6.30 27.54
C ALA A 243 15.82 -6.85 28.52
N GLU A 244 14.80 -6.06 28.86
CA GLU A 244 13.71 -6.52 29.74
C GLU A 244 12.89 -7.66 29.11
N ILE A 245 12.57 -7.55 27.81
CA ILE A 245 11.88 -8.62 27.07
C ILE A 245 12.71 -9.92 27.10
N ASP A 246 14.02 -9.81 26.85
CA ASP A 246 14.91 -10.96 26.79
C ASP A 246 15.04 -11.67 28.13
N GLU A 247 15.19 -10.93 29.23
CA GLU A 247 15.22 -11.51 30.58
C GLU A 247 13.96 -12.32 30.87
N ARG A 248 12.79 -11.79 30.53
CA ARG A 248 11.50 -12.47 30.74
C ARG A 248 11.33 -13.69 29.84
N LEU A 249 11.71 -13.59 28.55
CA LEU A 249 11.65 -14.73 27.63
C LEU A 249 12.62 -15.85 28.04
N ALA A 250 13.82 -15.49 28.50
CA ALA A 250 14.81 -16.45 28.99
C ALA A 250 14.27 -17.25 30.19
N VAL A 251 13.66 -16.56 31.16
CA VAL A 251 12.98 -17.20 32.30
C VAL A 251 11.84 -18.11 31.82
N ASN A 252 10.98 -17.63 30.92
CA ASN A 252 9.82 -18.38 30.42
C ASN A 252 10.20 -19.68 29.69
N CYS A 253 11.31 -19.65 28.95
CA CYS A 253 11.81 -20.79 28.19
C CYS A 253 12.84 -21.64 28.96
N GLY A 254 13.22 -21.24 30.19
CA GLY A 254 14.23 -21.95 30.99
C GLY A 254 15.64 -21.93 30.38
N VAL A 255 15.98 -20.87 29.65
CA VAL A 255 17.29 -20.68 29.00
C VAL A 255 18.01 -19.45 29.56
N LYS A 256 19.31 -19.29 29.27
CA LYS A 256 20.01 -18.03 29.57
C LYS A 256 19.66 -17.00 28.50
N VAL A 257 19.76 -15.71 28.83
CA VAL A 257 19.59 -14.61 27.85
C VAL A 257 20.52 -14.79 26.64
N ALA A 258 21.77 -15.20 26.86
CA ALA A 258 22.74 -15.48 25.78
C ALA A 258 22.35 -16.67 24.87
N ASP A 259 21.46 -17.55 25.36
CA ASP A 259 20.98 -18.72 24.64
C ASP A 259 19.64 -18.45 23.93
N LEU A 260 19.10 -17.23 24.01
CA LEU A 260 17.93 -16.82 23.23
C LEU A 260 18.22 -16.90 21.72
N ARG A 261 17.18 -17.18 20.97
CA ARG A 261 17.18 -17.48 19.53
C ARG A 261 15.86 -16.97 18.94
N PRO A 262 15.76 -16.76 17.61
CA PRO A 262 14.57 -16.19 17.00
C PRO A 262 13.25 -16.90 17.35
N TRP A 263 13.27 -18.22 17.53
CA TRP A 263 12.08 -19.00 17.91
C TRP A 263 11.64 -18.79 19.37
N HIS A 264 12.44 -18.16 20.22
CA HIS A 264 12.02 -17.83 21.58
C HIS A 264 11.09 -16.60 21.63
N TYR A 265 10.96 -15.85 20.54
CA TYR A 265 10.03 -14.71 20.46
C TYR A 265 8.67 -15.17 19.96
N HIS A 266 7.59 -14.54 20.45
CA HIS A 266 6.23 -14.95 20.12
C HIS A 266 5.85 -14.60 18.68
N ASP A 267 6.34 -13.45 18.18
CA ASP A 267 6.23 -13.09 16.77
C ASP A 267 7.40 -13.69 15.96
N PRO A 268 7.15 -14.40 14.84
CA PRO A 268 8.20 -15.06 14.06
C PRO A 268 9.28 -14.13 13.46
N PHE A 269 9.03 -12.82 13.44
CA PHE A 269 9.89 -11.80 12.85
C PHE A 269 10.28 -10.70 13.86
N PHE A 270 9.82 -10.83 15.11
CA PHE A 270 9.95 -9.81 16.16
C PHE A 270 9.41 -8.43 15.75
N GLN A 271 8.29 -8.40 15.01
CA GLN A 271 7.60 -7.18 14.60
C GLN A 271 6.66 -6.64 15.69
N GLU A 272 6.26 -7.49 16.63
CA GLU A 272 5.38 -7.15 17.76
C GLU A 272 6.02 -7.53 19.09
N SER A 273 5.71 -6.76 20.13
CA SER A 273 6.19 -7.04 21.48
C SER A 273 5.61 -8.37 21.98
N PRO A 274 6.44 -9.28 22.54
CA PRO A 274 5.96 -10.47 23.22
C PRO A 274 5.05 -10.12 24.40
N THR A 275 4.05 -10.96 24.64
CA THR A 275 3.14 -10.90 25.79
C THR A 275 3.82 -11.43 27.06
N VAL A 276 4.91 -10.78 27.48
CA VAL A 276 5.70 -11.16 28.67
C VAL A 276 5.39 -10.29 29.91
N PHE A 277 4.53 -9.30 29.74
CA PHE A 277 4.19 -8.29 30.75
C PHE A 277 2.83 -8.52 31.39
N GLY A 278 2.63 -9.68 32.03
CA GLY A 278 1.58 -9.97 33.03
C GLY A 278 0.09 -9.82 32.66
N THR A 279 -0.25 -9.11 31.58
CA THR A 279 -1.61 -8.85 31.12
C THR A 279 -1.87 -9.72 29.91
N ASP A 280 -2.79 -10.66 30.07
CA ASP A 280 -3.24 -11.50 28.97
C ASP A 280 -4.41 -10.81 28.25
N LEU A 281 -4.09 -10.06 27.20
CA LEU A 281 -5.12 -9.39 26.39
C LEU A 281 -5.95 -10.40 25.58
N ASP A 282 -5.43 -11.60 25.26
CA ASP A 282 -6.23 -12.61 24.55
C ASP A 282 -7.40 -13.08 25.41
N ALA A 283 -7.23 -13.13 26.73
CA ALA A 283 -8.31 -13.50 27.65
C ALA A 283 -9.54 -12.57 27.54
N ILE A 284 -9.34 -11.30 27.18
CA ILE A 284 -10.43 -10.32 26.97
C ILE A 284 -11.25 -10.70 25.73
N TYR A 285 -10.58 -11.17 24.68
CA TYR A 285 -11.20 -11.44 23.38
C TYR A 285 -11.61 -12.89 23.14
N LYS A 286 -11.26 -13.80 24.04
CA LYS A 286 -11.52 -15.24 23.92
C LYS A 286 -12.97 -15.57 23.56
N ASP A 287 -13.92 -14.87 24.19
CA ASP A 287 -15.37 -15.07 23.99
C ASP A 287 -16.03 -13.88 23.24
N ALA A 288 -15.22 -12.97 22.69
CA ALA A 288 -15.70 -11.78 22.01
C ALA A 288 -16.10 -12.06 20.56
N ASP A 289 -17.20 -11.46 20.12
CA ASP A 289 -17.54 -11.38 18.69
C ASP A 289 -16.79 -10.19 18.06
N ILE A 290 -15.59 -10.46 17.53
CA ILE A 290 -14.72 -9.46 16.88
C ILE A 290 -15.49 -8.69 15.80
N LEU A 291 -16.32 -9.37 14.99
CA LEU A 291 -17.03 -8.71 13.91
C LEU A 291 -18.14 -7.79 14.42
N LYS A 292 -18.81 -8.17 15.50
CA LYS A 292 -19.78 -7.29 16.16
C LYS A 292 -19.09 -6.07 16.77
N LEU A 293 -17.96 -6.26 17.47
CA LEU A 293 -17.20 -5.15 18.05
C LEU A 293 -16.76 -4.15 16.97
N CYS A 294 -16.22 -4.65 15.84
CA CYS A 294 -15.89 -3.80 14.70
C CYS A 294 -17.12 -3.05 14.17
N ARG A 295 -18.25 -3.73 13.95
CA ARG A 295 -19.48 -3.10 13.46
C ARG A 295 -19.97 -2.00 14.40
N ASP A 296 -20.02 -2.28 15.69
CA ASP A 296 -20.47 -1.32 16.71
C ASP A 296 -19.55 -0.10 16.75
N PHE A 297 -18.23 -0.30 16.78
CA PHE A 297 -17.24 0.78 16.79
C PHE A 297 -17.35 1.69 15.57
N TYR A 298 -17.27 1.09 14.37
CA TYR A 298 -17.26 1.84 13.11
C TYR A 298 -18.59 2.55 12.86
N THR A 299 -19.72 1.93 13.24
CA THR A 299 -21.03 2.60 13.22
C THR A 299 -21.07 3.76 14.22
N GLY A 300 -20.54 3.57 15.43
CA GLY A 300 -20.51 4.57 16.48
C GLY A 300 -19.75 5.84 16.11
N ILE A 301 -18.72 5.73 15.25
CA ILE A 301 -17.98 6.88 14.71
C ILE A 301 -18.51 7.39 13.36
N GLY A 302 -19.65 6.89 12.90
CA GLY A 302 -20.30 7.33 11.66
C GLY A 302 -19.68 6.80 10.36
N LEU A 303 -18.92 5.70 10.43
CA LEU A 303 -18.23 5.09 9.29
C LEU A 303 -18.63 3.61 9.16
N PRO A 304 -19.90 3.27 8.86
CA PRO A 304 -20.38 1.88 8.85
C PRO A 304 -19.66 1.01 7.81
N ILE A 305 -19.46 -0.27 8.14
CA ILE A 305 -18.63 -1.24 7.40
C ILE A 305 -19.38 -2.52 7.00
N ASP A 306 -20.71 -2.58 7.14
CA ASP A 306 -21.51 -3.78 6.86
C ASP A 306 -21.38 -4.30 5.42
N ASP A 307 -21.30 -3.39 4.44
CA ASP A 307 -21.11 -3.73 3.04
C ASP A 307 -19.71 -4.25 2.74
N VAL A 308 -18.68 -3.73 3.43
CA VAL A 308 -17.30 -4.26 3.38
C VAL A 308 -17.28 -5.68 3.91
N LEU A 309 -17.82 -5.92 5.12
CA LEU A 309 -17.86 -7.25 5.71
C LEU A 309 -18.60 -8.26 4.84
N LYS A 310 -19.71 -7.86 4.19
CA LYS A 310 -20.49 -8.73 3.30
C LYS A 310 -19.70 -9.22 2.08
N ARG A 311 -18.72 -8.45 1.61
CA ARG A 311 -17.88 -8.78 0.44
C ARG A 311 -16.54 -9.41 0.81
N SER A 312 -16.25 -9.48 2.11
CA SER A 312 -14.96 -9.88 2.66
C SER A 312 -14.85 -11.39 2.87
N ASP A 313 -13.62 -11.88 2.98
CA ASP A 313 -13.32 -13.29 3.27
C ASP A 313 -12.53 -13.36 4.58
N LEU A 314 -13.22 -13.67 5.69
CA LEU A 314 -12.76 -13.30 7.03
C LEU A 314 -12.27 -14.46 7.91
N PHE A 315 -12.46 -15.71 7.48
CA PHE A 315 -12.10 -16.90 8.28
C PHE A 315 -11.11 -17.80 7.54
N GLU A 316 -10.36 -18.61 8.29
CA GLU A 316 -9.37 -19.53 7.72
C GLU A 316 -10.02 -20.57 6.79
N LYS A 317 -9.38 -20.81 5.64
CA LYS A 317 -9.71 -21.91 4.74
C LYS A 317 -8.48 -22.36 3.96
N ALA A 318 -8.53 -23.58 3.42
CA ALA A 318 -7.45 -24.12 2.61
C ALA A 318 -7.21 -23.28 1.34
N GLY A 319 -5.94 -23.11 0.96
CA GLY A 319 -5.53 -22.36 -0.24
C GLY A 319 -5.51 -20.83 -0.08
N LYS A 320 -6.27 -20.27 0.85
CA LYS A 320 -6.32 -18.84 1.12
C LYS A 320 -4.98 -18.27 1.60
N SER A 321 -4.69 -17.03 1.21
CA SER A 321 -3.55 -16.26 1.73
C SER A 321 -3.55 -16.21 3.26
N PRO A 322 -2.42 -16.45 3.92
CA PRO A 322 -2.34 -16.40 5.37
C PRO A 322 -2.32 -14.95 5.90
N HIS A 323 -1.99 -13.98 5.04
CA HIS A 323 -1.84 -12.57 5.41
C HIS A 323 -3.16 -11.82 5.29
N ALA A 324 -3.47 -10.99 6.29
CA ALA A 324 -4.61 -10.09 6.22
C ALA A 324 -4.29 -8.88 5.34
N PHE A 325 -5.32 -8.33 4.69
CA PHE A 325 -5.23 -7.08 3.94
C PHE A 325 -6.62 -6.50 3.67
N CYS A 326 -6.66 -5.20 3.38
CA CYS A 326 -7.78 -4.50 2.78
C CYS A 326 -7.43 -4.11 1.33
N THR A 327 -8.40 -4.22 0.42
CA THR A 327 -8.24 -3.80 -0.97
C THR A 327 -9.46 -3.06 -1.49
N ASP A 328 -9.21 -2.05 -2.31
CA ASP A 328 -10.22 -1.29 -3.06
C ASP A 328 -10.19 -1.79 -4.52
N ILE A 329 -11.26 -2.48 -4.93
CA ILE A 329 -11.30 -3.27 -6.16
C ILE A 329 -11.46 -2.39 -7.40
N ASP A 330 -12.24 -1.31 -7.30
CA ASP A 330 -12.68 -0.55 -8.47
C ASP A 330 -12.60 0.97 -8.30
N ARG A 331 -12.16 1.47 -7.14
CA ARG A 331 -12.22 2.91 -6.80
C ARG A 331 -13.63 3.47 -6.87
N GLU A 332 -14.65 2.63 -6.72
CA GLU A 332 -16.07 2.98 -6.80
C GLU A 332 -16.86 2.36 -5.62
N GLY A 333 -16.16 2.05 -4.53
CA GLY A 333 -16.75 1.58 -3.28
C GLY A 333 -16.82 0.06 -3.11
N ASP A 334 -16.34 -0.75 -4.05
CA ASP A 334 -16.14 -2.19 -3.80
C ASP A 334 -14.84 -2.42 -3.02
N VAL A 335 -14.95 -2.40 -1.70
CA VAL A 335 -13.82 -2.53 -0.78
C VAL A 335 -14.00 -3.81 0.03
N ARG A 336 -12.91 -4.57 0.18
CA ARG A 336 -12.94 -5.91 0.77
C ARG A 336 -11.76 -6.12 1.72
N VAL A 337 -12.00 -6.93 2.76
CA VAL A 337 -10.99 -7.35 3.73
C VAL A 337 -10.80 -8.85 3.64
N LEU A 338 -9.55 -9.29 3.46
CA LEU A 338 -9.15 -10.67 3.66
C LEU A 338 -8.55 -10.81 5.06
N ALA A 339 -9.10 -11.72 5.86
CA ALA A 339 -8.62 -11.98 7.22
C ALA A 339 -8.77 -13.46 7.58
N ASN A 340 -8.13 -13.92 8.64
CA ASN A 340 -8.12 -15.31 9.08
C ASN A 340 -8.51 -15.38 10.57
N ILE A 341 -9.61 -14.71 10.90
CA ILE A 341 -10.01 -14.36 12.27
C ILE A 341 -10.14 -15.59 13.15
N VAL A 342 -9.48 -15.55 14.30
CA VAL A 342 -9.78 -16.35 15.48
C VAL A 342 -9.88 -15.43 16.70
N PRO A 343 -10.64 -15.77 17.76
CA PRO A 343 -10.76 -14.93 18.95
C PRO A 343 -9.40 -14.71 19.62
N SER A 344 -8.84 -13.50 19.47
CA SER A 344 -7.58 -13.06 20.11
C SER A 344 -7.43 -11.54 20.02
N GLU A 345 -6.55 -10.98 20.84
CA GLU A 345 -6.24 -9.54 20.77
C GLU A 345 -5.65 -9.17 19.41
N ARG A 346 -4.72 -10.00 18.89
CA ARG A 346 -4.11 -9.78 17.58
C ARG A 346 -5.17 -9.63 16.47
N TRP A 347 -6.19 -10.48 16.46
CA TRP A 347 -7.23 -10.41 15.42
C TRP A 347 -8.20 -9.25 15.64
N MET A 348 -8.37 -8.77 16.87
CA MET A 348 -9.07 -7.51 17.12
C MET A 348 -8.27 -6.33 16.54
N ASP A 349 -6.96 -6.23 16.85
CA ASP A 349 -6.05 -5.21 16.32
C ASP A 349 -6.04 -5.25 14.78
N THR A 350 -5.85 -6.44 14.21
CA THR A 350 -5.82 -6.65 12.75
C THR A 350 -7.15 -6.24 12.10
N MET A 351 -8.29 -6.64 12.65
CA MET A 351 -9.58 -6.28 12.05
C MET A 351 -9.89 -4.79 12.14
N LEU A 352 -9.54 -4.13 13.26
CA LEU A 352 -9.65 -2.68 13.35
C LEU A 352 -8.71 -1.99 12.36
N HIS A 353 -7.49 -2.49 12.18
CA HIS A 353 -6.51 -2.00 11.22
C HIS A 353 -7.01 -2.10 9.77
N GLU A 354 -7.38 -3.31 9.33
CA GLU A 354 -7.83 -3.53 7.95
C GLU A 354 -9.12 -2.77 7.63
N LEU A 355 -10.03 -2.67 8.60
CA LEU A 355 -11.23 -1.84 8.43
C LEU A 355 -10.91 -0.35 8.45
N GLY A 356 -9.80 0.06 9.08
CA GLY A 356 -9.28 1.43 9.03
C GLY A 356 -8.87 1.83 7.62
N HIS A 357 -8.18 0.93 6.91
CA HIS A 357 -7.97 1.08 5.47
C HIS A 357 -9.29 1.15 4.70
N SER A 358 -10.27 0.31 5.06
CA SER A 358 -11.55 0.25 4.35
C SER A 358 -12.33 1.56 4.43
N VAL A 359 -12.29 2.24 5.58
CA VAL A 359 -12.99 3.53 5.76
C VAL A 359 -12.19 4.71 5.20
N TYR A 360 -10.89 4.54 4.96
CA TYR A 360 -10.02 5.50 4.26
C TYR A 360 -9.77 5.10 2.79
N SER A 361 -10.86 4.77 2.09
CA SER A 361 -10.84 4.27 0.70
C SER A 361 -11.91 4.96 -0.16
N SER A 362 -12.06 4.56 -1.43
CA SER A 362 -13.06 5.12 -2.33
C SER A 362 -14.49 5.06 -1.79
N LYS A 363 -14.79 4.13 -0.88
CA LYS A 363 -16.10 4.03 -0.20
C LYS A 363 -16.54 5.33 0.47
N ASN A 364 -15.61 6.08 1.05
CA ASN A 364 -15.89 7.35 1.74
C ASN A 364 -15.29 8.57 1.03
N ILE A 365 -14.76 8.39 -0.19
CA ILE A 365 -14.26 9.49 -1.01
C ILE A 365 -15.37 9.87 -2.01
N PRO A 366 -15.82 11.14 -2.04
CA PRO A 366 -16.90 11.55 -2.92
C PRO A 366 -16.65 11.24 -4.40
N GLU A 367 -17.69 10.85 -5.13
CA GLU A 367 -17.58 10.59 -6.58
C GLU A 367 -17.13 11.82 -7.38
N SER A 368 -17.31 13.03 -6.85
CA SER A 368 -16.80 14.28 -7.43
C SER A 368 -15.27 14.34 -7.46
N VAL A 369 -14.57 13.53 -6.65
CA VAL A 369 -13.13 13.32 -6.78
C VAL A 369 -12.89 12.46 -8.03
N PRO A 370 -12.07 12.92 -8.99
CA PRO A 370 -11.82 12.19 -10.22
C PRO A 370 -11.25 10.80 -9.97
N TYR A 371 -11.61 9.85 -10.84
CA TYR A 371 -11.22 8.44 -10.73
C TYR A 371 -9.72 8.21 -10.46
N ILE A 372 -8.85 8.97 -11.12
CA ILE A 372 -7.38 8.89 -10.97
C ILE A 372 -6.92 9.22 -9.54
N LEU A 373 -7.66 10.06 -8.83
CA LEU A 373 -7.34 10.55 -7.49
C LEU A 373 -8.25 9.97 -6.42
N ARG A 374 -9.18 9.07 -6.78
CA ARG A 374 -10.17 8.53 -5.87
C ARG A 374 -9.62 7.32 -5.12
N GLY A 375 -8.77 7.60 -4.15
CA GLY A 375 -8.16 6.63 -3.26
C GLY A 375 -7.42 7.34 -2.13
N ALA A 376 -6.70 6.59 -1.30
CA ALA A 376 -5.86 7.17 -0.27
C ALA A 376 -4.85 8.15 -0.90
N SER A 377 -4.62 9.29 -0.23
CA SER A 377 -3.69 10.32 -0.69
C SER A 377 -2.25 9.81 -0.87
N HIS A 378 -1.84 8.84 -0.07
CA HIS A 378 -0.55 8.14 -0.12
C HIS A 378 -0.62 6.88 0.74
N ILE A 379 0.18 5.84 0.46
CA ILE A 379 0.24 4.61 1.29
C ILE A 379 0.44 4.90 2.79
N LEU A 380 1.37 5.78 3.14
CA LEU A 380 1.59 6.28 4.51
C LEU A 380 0.34 6.83 5.21
N THR A 381 -0.56 7.50 4.48
CA THR A 381 -1.78 8.07 5.10
C THR A 381 -2.81 7.01 5.43
N THR A 382 -2.98 6.01 4.57
CA THR A 382 -3.90 4.90 4.87
C THR A 382 -3.35 4.02 5.98
N GLU A 383 -2.03 3.77 6.00
CA GLU A 383 -1.34 3.10 7.12
C GLU A 383 -1.49 3.87 8.42
N GLY A 384 -1.36 5.21 8.40
CA GLY A 384 -1.55 6.04 9.59
C GLY A 384 -2.94 5.90 10.21
N VAL A 385 -3.99 5.92 9.38
CA VAL A 385 -5.37 5.70 9.84
C VAL A 385 -5.56 4.28 10.35
N ALA A 386 -5.11 3.28 9.59
CA ALA A 386 -5.24 1.88 9.96
C ALA A 386 -4.51 1.56 11.28
N MET A 387 -3.28 2.03 11.45
CA MET A 387 -2.53 1.90 12.70
C MET A 387 -3.25 2.59 13.87
N GLN A 388 -3.82 3.78 13.67
CA GLN A 388 -4.59 4.46 14.72
C GLN A 388 -5.78 3.61 15.19
N MET A 389 -6.52 3.01 14.25
CA MET A 389 -7.66 2.14 14.57
C MET A 389 -7.23 0.84 15.22
N GLY A 390 -6.22 0.16 14.68
CA GLY A 390 -5.70 -1.11 15.22
C GLY A 390 -5.28 -1.02 16.68
N ARG A 391 -4.58 0.06 17.05
CA ARG A 391 -4.08 0.26 18.43
C ARG A 391 -5.18 0.38 19.48
N LEU A 392 -6.43 0.62 19.10
CA LEU A 392 -7.56 0.63 20.04
C LEU A 392 -7.78 -0.73 20.71
N ALA A 393 -7.42 -1.84 20.06
CA ALA A 393 -7.53 -3.18 20.64
C ALA A 393 -6.72 -3.37 21.94
N LYS A 394 -5.71 -2.51 22.17
CA LYS A 394 -4.85 -2.50 23.37
C LYS A 394 -5.18 -1.34 24.32
N SER A 395 -6.16 -0.50 24.00
CA SER A 395 -6.55 0.66 24.79
C SER A 395 -7.58 0.27 25.84
N GLY A 396 -7.27 0.43 27.13
CA GLY A 396 -8.23 0.11 28.20
C GLY A 396 -9.44 1.05 28.28
N ALA A 397 -9.42 2.20 27.60
CA ALA A 397 -10.53 3.15 27.55
C ALA A 397 -11.51 2.91 26.40
N TRP A 398 -11.06 2.19 25.36
CA TRP A 398 -11.90 1.70 24.27
C TRP A 398 -12.55 0.39 24.73
#